data_AF-A0A5C5YY76-F1
#
_entry.id   AF-A0A5C5YY76-F1
#
_cell.length_a   1.000
_cell.length_b   1.000
_cell.length_c   1.000
_cell.angle_alpha   90.00
_cell.angle_beta   90.00
_cell.angle_gamma   90.00
#
_symmetry.space_group_name_H-M   'P 1'
#
loop_
_entity.id
_entity.type
_entity.pdbx_description
1 polymer ?
#
loop_
_entity_poly.entity_id
_entity_poly.type
_entity_poly.pdbx_seq_one_letter_code
_entity_poly.pdbx_strand_id
1 'polypeptide(L)' 'MTKRTLSENSRKALMINIGESAGREVADLIAQMAAEIDELKRTKVSVTRIVPGPVDRSAMVEEPV' A
#
# COMPACT_ATOMS: atom_id res chain seq x y z
N MET A 1 -12.87 -4.19 10.04
CA MET A 1 -11.78 -4.32 9.05
C MET A 1 -11.90 -5.70 8.40
N THR A 2 -12.06 -5.77 7.09
CA THR A 2 -12.20 -7.03 6.35
C THR A 2 -10.83 -7.67 6.15
N LYS A 3 -10.55 -8.80 6.80
CA LYS A 3 -9.32 -9.57 6.57
C LYS A 3 -9.30 -10.02 5.10
N ARG A 4 -8.36 -9.52 4.31
CA ARG A 4 -8.14 -9.95 2.92
C ARG A 4 -7.31 -11.23 2.87
N THR A 5 -7.84 -12.31 3.44
CA THR A 5 -7.26 -13.64 3.31
C THR A 5 -7.97 -14.42 2.22
N LEU A 6 -7.27 -15.36 1.60
CA LEU A 6 -7.89 -16.32 0.69
C LEU A 6 -9.00 -17.08 1.43
N SER A 7 -10.10 -17.36 0.73
CA SER A 7 -11.12 -18.26 1.26
C SER A 7 -10.56 -19.68 1.37
N GLU A 8 -11.12 -20.50 2.25
CA GLU A 8 -10.70 -21.90 2.39
C GLU A 8 -10.86 -22.69 1.08
N ASN A 9 -11.89 -22.39 0.30
CA ASN A 9 -12.08 -23.01 -1.01
C ASN A 9 -10.97 -22.61 -1.98
N SER A 10 -10.58 -21.32 -1.99
CA SER A 10 -9.47 -20.83 -2.81
C SER A 10 -8.13 -21.45 -2.39
N ARG A 11 -7.89 -21.60 -1.08
CA ARG A 11 -6.69 -22.24 -0.53
C ARG A 11 -6.61 -23.71 -0.94
N LYS A 12 -7.72 -24.45 -0.81
CA LYS A 12 -7.81 -25.86 -1.25
C LYS A 12 -7.62 -25.99 -2.76
N ALA A 13 -8.23 -25.13 -3.55
CA ALA A 13 -8.06 -25.13 -5.00
C ALA A 13 -6.60 -24.92 -5.39
N LEU A 14 -5.87 -24.01 -4.73
CA LEU A 14 -4.43 -23.83 -4.92
C LEU A 14 -3.65 -25.12 -4.62
N MET A 15 -3.86 -25.70 -3.45
CA MET A 15 -3.17 -26.94 -3.04
C MET A 15 -3.43 -28.11 -4.01
N ILE A 16 -4.65 -28.21 -4.55
CA ILE A 16 -5.03 -29.27 -5.50
C ILE A 16 -4.41 -29.03 -6.89
N ASN A 17 -4.42 -27.80 -7.39
CA ASN A 17 -4.06 -27.52 -8.79
C ASN A 17 -2.57 -27.29 -9.03
N ILE A 18 -1.85 -26.75 -8.05
CA ILE A 18 -0.41 -26.48 -8.18
C ILE A 18 0.46 -27.29 -7.20
N GLY A 19 -0.18 -28.15 -6.39
CA GLY A 19 0.49 -28.99 -5.39
C GLY A 19 0.50 -28.35 -4.00
N GLU A 20 0.63 -29.19 -2.96
CA GLU A 20 0.50 -28.76 -1.57
C GLU A 20 1.58 -27.76 -1.15
N SER A 21 2.86 -28.01 -1.50
CA SER A 21 3.97 -27.11 -1.18
C SER A 21 3.82 -25.76 -1.88
N ALA A 22 3.71 -25.76 -3.21
CA ALA A 22 3.59 -24.53 -4.00
C ALA A 22 2.29 -23.77 -3.67
N GLY A 23 1.18 -24.49 -3.46
CA GLY A 23 -0.10 -23.92 -3.05
C GLY A 23 -0.02 -23.22 -1.69
N ARG A 24 0.76 -23.77 -0.76
CA ARG A 24 1.00 -23.16 0.54
C ARG A 24 1.88 -21.92 0.44
N GLU A 25 2.99 -22.00 -0.29
CA GLU A 25 3.88 -20.86 -0.51
C GLU A 25 3.15 -19.67 -1.14
N VAL A 26 2.33 -19.92 -2.17
CA VAL A 26 1.53 -18.88 -2.82
C VAL A 26 0.48 -18.29 -1.87
N ALA A 27 -0.20 -19.13 -1.08
CA ALA A 27 -1.19 -18.65 -0.12
C ALA A 27 -0.55 -17.78 0.99
N ASP A 28 0.65 -18.16 1.44
CA ASP A 28 1.41 -17.44 2.46
C ASP A 28 1.93 -16.10 1.90
N LEU A 29 2.43 -16.08 0.66
CA LEU A 29 2.83 -14.85 -0.03
C LEU A 29 1.65 -13.88 -0.20
N ILE A 30 0.48 -14.37 -0.64
CA ILE A 30 -0.74 -13.54 -0.77
C ILE A 30 -1.15 -12.93 0.57
N ALA A 31 -1.03 -13.70 1.67
CA ALA A 31 -1.34 -13.20 3.00
C ALA A 31 -0.38 -12.08 3.45
N GLN A 32 0.91 -12.23 3.16
CA GLN A 32 1.93 -11.20 3.43
C GLN A 32 1.64 -9.93 2.62
N MET A 33 1.40 -10.05 1.31
CA MET A 33 1.07 -8.92 0.45
C MET A 33 -0.22 -8.20 0.88
N ALA A 34 -1.24 -8.94 1.33
CA ALA A 34 -2.46 -8.34 1.84
C ALA A 34 -2.19 -7.48 3.09
N ALA A 35 -1.31 -7.96 3.99
CA ALA A 35 -0.89 -7.21 5.17
C ALA A 35 -0.11 -5.95 4.79
N GLU A 36 0.83 -6.04 3.84
CA GLU A 36 1.58 -4.88 3.32
C GLU A 36 0.67 -3.84 2.67
N ILE A 37 -0.33 -4.26 1.89
CA ILE A 37 -1.32 -3.35 1.28
C ILE A 37 -2.13 -2.63 2.36
N ASP A 38 -2.56 -3.34 3.40
CA ASP A 38 -3.33 -2.72 4.48
C ASP A 38 -2.46 -1.77 5.30
N GLU A 39 -1.18 -2.09 5.51
CA GLU A 39 -0.23 -1.19 6.12
C GLU A 39 -0.05 0.06 5.25
N LEU A 40 0.25 -0.09 3.97
CA LEU A 40 0.40 1.02 3.04
C LEU A 40 -0.85 1.91 2.97
N LYS A 41 -2.05 1.34 3.07
CA LYS A 41 -3.31 2.11 3.15
C LYS A 41 -3.43 2.93 4.43
N ARG A 42 -2.85 2.48 5.54
CA ARG A 42 -2.79 3.23 6.81
C ARG A 42 -1.71 4.30 6.77
N THR A 43 -0.54 4.01 6.20
CA THR A 43 0.61 4.92 6.18
C THR A 43 0.55 5.96 5.06
N LYS A 44 -0.12 5.67 3.93
CA LYS A 44 -0.31 6.64 2.84
C LYS A 44 -1.41 7.65 3.17
N VAL A 45 -1.18 8.41 4.24
CA VAL A 45 -1.95 9.59 4.61
C VAL A 45 -1.53 10.72 3.68
N SER A 46 -2.50 11.25 2.92
CA SER A 46 -2.40 12.44 2.07
C SER A 46 -1.17 12.52 1.17
N VAL A 47 -1.35 12.16 -0.11
CA VAL A 47 -0.57 12.80 -1.18
C VAL A 47 -0.64 14.30 -0.93
N THR A 48 0.45 14.92 -0.48
CA THR A 48 0.53 16.36 -0.32
C THR A 48 0.31 16.92 -1.72
N ARG A 49 -0.83 17.57 -1.95
CA ARG A 49 -1.13 18.16 -3.24
C ARG A 49 -0.06 19.23 -3.49
N ILE A 50 0.95 18.91 -4.30
CA ILE A 50 1.90 19.89 -4.79
C ILE A 50 1.10 20.76 -5.75
N VAL A 51 0.57 21.87 -5.23
CA VAL A 51 -0.02 22.92 -6.06
C VAL A 51 1.17 23.76 -6.54
N PRO A 52 1.45 23.86 -7.85
CA PRO A 52 2.36 24.87 -8.35
C PRO A 52 1.66 26.22 -8.14
N GLY A 53 1.87 26.83 -6.98
CA GLY A 53 1.50 28.22 -6.75
C GLY A 53 2.52 29.13 -7.44
N PRO A 54 2.11 30.31 -7.96
CA PRO A 54 3.07 31.29 -8.41
C PRO A 54 3.95 31.67 -7.22
N VAL A 55 5.26 31.59 -7.42
CA VAL A 55 6.26 32.11 -6.47
C VAL A 55 5.96 33.58 -6.20
N ASP A 56 5.33 33.86 -5.06
CA ASP A 56 5.12 35.23 -4.61
C ASP A 56 6.49 35.79 -4.20
N ARG A 57 7.08 36.60 -5.09
CA ARG A 57 8.40 37.24 -4.93
C ARG A 57 8.41 38.35 -3.88
N SER A 58 7.36 38.52 -3.10
CA SER A 58 7.17 39.66 -2.21
C SER A 58 7.89 39.56 -0.85
N ALA A 59 8.65 38.49 -0.59
CA ALA A 59 9.41 38.31 0.65
C ALA A 59 10.87 38.82 0.59
N MET A 60 11.15 39.84 -0.24
CA MET A 60 12.44 40.53 -0.27
C MET A 60 12.23 42.04 -0.13
N VAL A 61 11.70 42.47 1.02
CA VAL A 61 11.80 43.86 1.45
C VAL A 61 12.23 43.88 2.91
N GLU A 62 13.51 44.10 3.15
CA GLU A 62 13.98 44.90 4.28
C GLU A 62 15.43 45.34 3.99
N GLU A 63 15.60 46.60 3.58
CA GLU A 63 16.86 47.32 3.76
C GLU A 63 16.95 47.74 5.23
N PRO A 64 18.09 47.54 5.92
CA PRO A 64 18.39 48.31 7.12
C PRO A 64 19.48 49.35 6.86
N VAL A 65 19.05 50.60 7.05
CA VAL A 65 19.70 51.87 7.49
C VAL A 65 21.23 51.96 7.48
#